data_AF-A0A1A7BYT2-F1
#
_entry.id   AF-A0A1A7BYT2-F1
#
_cell.length_a   1.000
_cell.length_b   1.000
_cell.length_c   1.000
_cell.angle_alpha   90.00
_cell.angle_beta   90.00
_cell.angle_gamma   90.00
#
_symmetry.space_group_name_H-M   'P 1'
#
loop_
_entity.id
_entity.type
_entity.pdbx_description
1 polymer ?
#
loop_
_entity_poly.entity_id
_entity_poly.type
_entity_poly.pdbx_seq_one_letter_code
_entity_poly.pdbx_strand_id
1 'polypeptide(L)' 'MTNRIGNKDIAQQRSKSEKARVKASNIANEAVKKAIAKEKYRNAVKRQPASQD' A
#
# COMPACT_ATOMS: atom_id res chain seq x y z
N MET A 1 -4.04 25.85 16.10
CA MET A 1 -5.00 25.01 16.84
C MET A 1 -4.98 23.62 16.23
N THR A 2 -4.57 22.60 16.98
CA THR A 2 -4.55 21.21 16.50
C THR A 2 -5.99 20.73 16.40
N ASN A 3 -6.44 20.39 15.19
CA ASN A 3 -7.79 19.93 14.90
C ASN A 3 -8.07 18.53 15.51
N ARG A 4 -8.20 18.44 16.83
CA ARG A 4 -8.81 17.28 17.50
C ARG A 4 -10.31 17.55 17.67
N ILE A 5 -11.10 17.21 16.65
CA ILE A 5 -12.55 17.07 16.78
C ILE A 5 -12.84 15.61 17.12
N GLY A 6 -12.90 15.29 18.42
CA GLY A 6 -13.25 13.96 18.93
C GLY A 6 -12.23 12.86 18.61
N ASN A 7 -12.53 11.62 19.00
CA ASN A 7 -11.73 10.41 18.79
C ASN A 7 -11.61 10.00 17.31
N LYS A 8 -11.68 10.96 16.39
CA LYS A 8 -11.65 10.77 14.94
C LYS A 8 -10.23 10.90 14.44
N ASP A 9 -9.76 9.87 13.74
CA ASP A 9 -8.46 9.92 13.09
C ASP A 9 -8.43 10.95 11.94
N ILE A 10 -7.24 11.33 11.51
CA ILE A 10 -7.03 12.31 10.41
C ILE A 10 -7.70 11.84 9.11
N ALA A 11 -7.69 10.54 8.82
CA ALA A 11 -8.34 9.99 7.64
C ALA A 11 -9.86 10.15 7.71
N GLN A 12 -10.49 10.09 8.88
CA GLN A 12 -11.92 10.31 9.06
C GLN A 12 -12.30 11.76 8.76
N GLN A 13 -11.44 12.72 9.10
CA GLN A 13 -11.64 14.14 8.83
C GLN A 13 -11.47 14.53 7.35
N ARG A 14 -10.87 13.66 6.52
CA ARG A 14 -10.69 13.92 5.08
C ARG A 14 -12.03 14.02 4.34
N SER A 15 -12.06 14.89 3.33
CA SER A 15 -13.19 15.02 2.43
C SER A 15 -13.42 13.72 1.63
N LYS A 16 -14.65 13.50 1.15
CA LYS A 16 -14.96 12.33 0.29
C LYS A 16 -14.07 12.25 -0.95
N SER A 17 -13.78 13.41 -1.56
CA SER A 17 -12.93 13.50 -2.77
C SER A 17 -11.48 13.11 -2.50
N GLU A 18 -10.95 13.45 -1.33
CA GLU A 18 -9.59 13.12 -0.92
C GLU A 18 -9.47 11.64 -0.61
N LYS A 19 -10.45 11.06 0.10
CA LYS A 19 -10.53 9.62 0.33
C LYS A 19 -10.56 8.82 -0.98
N ALA A 20 -11.33 9.28 -1.97
CA ALA A 20 -11.39 8.65 -3.29
C ALA A 20 -10.04 8.69 -4.02
N ARG A 21 -9.36 9.86 -4.02
CA ARG A 21 -8.02 10.01 -4.60
C ARG A 21 -7.00 9.09 -3.93
N VAL A 22 -6.96 9.07 -2.60
CA VAL A 22 -6.06 8.18 -1.84
C VAL A 22 -6.35 6.71 -2.15
N LYS A 23 -7.62 6.30 -2.23
CA LYS A 23 -8.00 4.93 -2.60
C LYS A 23 -7.50 4.57 -4.01
N ALA A 24 -7.67 5.45 -4.99
CA ALA A 24 -7.20 5.22 -6.35
C ALA A 24 -5.67 5.06 -6.41
N SER A 25 -4.93 5.95 -5.75
CA SER A 25 -3.47 5.87 -5.66
C SER A 25 -3.00 4.58 -4.98
N ASN A 26 -3.66 4.16 -3.90
CA ASN A 26 -3.32 2.92 -3.20
C ASN A 26 -3.55 1.68 -4.08
N ILE A 27 -4.64 1.63 -4.84
CA ILE A 27 -4.91 0.52 -5.77
C ILE A 27 -3.82 0.44 -6.84
N ALA A 28 -3.42 1.57 -7.43
CA ALA A 28 -2.35 1.61 -8.41
C ALA A 28 -1.01 1.13 -7.82
N ASN A 29 -0.66 1.59 -6.63
CA ASN A 29 0.57 1.19 -5.95
C ASN A 29 0.58 -0.32 -5.62
N GLU A 30 -0.55 -0.87 -5.17
CA GLU A 30 -0.67 -2.31 -4.91
C GLU A 30 -0.58 -3.14 -6.20
N ALA A 31 -1.12 -2.65 -7.32
CA ALA A 31 -0.96 -3.31 -8.62
C ALA A 31 0.53 -3.39 -9.02
N VAL A 32 1.28 -2.30 -8.83
CA VAL A 32 2.72 -2.27 -9.08
C VAL A 32 3.47 -3.24 -8.16
N LYS A 33 3.20 -3.22 -6.85
CA LYS A 33 3.81 -4.17 -5.90
C LYS A 33 3.55 -5.63 -6.28
N LYS A 34 2.31 -5.94 -6.68
CA LYS A 34 1.95 -7.29 -7.14
C LYS A 34 2.67 -7.68 -8.42
N ALA A 35 2.82 -6.76 -9.37
CA ALA A 35 3.58 -7.01 -10.60
C ALA A 35 5.05 -7.31 -10.30
N ILE A 36 5.69 -6.48 -9.46
CA ILE A 36 7.08 -6.67 -9.01
C ILE A 36 7.24 -7.98 -8.26
N ALA A 37 6.33 -8.30 -7.33
CA ALA A 37 6.36 -9.55 -6.59
C ALA A 37 6.18 -10.74 -7.54
N LYS A 38 5.24 -10.65 -8.48
CA LYS A 38 5.03 -11.70 -9.48
C LYS A 38 6.29 -11.92 -10.30
N GLU A 39 6.96 -10.86 -10.75
CA GLU A 39 8.23 -10.96 -11.47
C GLU A 39 9.33 -11.60 -10.61
N LYS A 40 9.52 -11.10 -9.37
CA LYS A 40 10.50 -11.62 -8.40
C LYS A 40 10.30 -13.10 -8.09
N TYR A 41 9.04 -13.54 -7.94
CA TYR A 41 8.71 -14.90 -7.54
C TYR A 41 8.37 -15.84 -8.70
N ARG A 42 8.23 -15.35 -9.94
CA ARG A 42 7.90 -16.19 -11.12
C ARG A 42 8.91 -17.32 -11.32
N ASN A 43 10.18 -17.08 -11.02
CA ASN A 43 11.26 -18.06 -11.13
C ASN A 43 11.84 -18.46 -9.76
N ALA A 44 11.21 -18.05 -8.66
CA ALA A 44 11.71 -18.38 -7.32
C ALA A 44 11.45 -19.87 -7.04
N VAL A 45 12.52 -20.65 -7.01
CA VAL A 45 12.48 -22.05 -6.59
C VAL A 45 12.10 -22.08 -5.10
N LYS A 46 10.94 -22.68 -4.78
CA LYS A 46 10.45 -22.80 -3.40
C LYS A 46 11.51 -23.53 -2.56
N ARG A 47 11.79 -23.01 -1.35
CA ARG A 47 12.72 -23.58 -0.36
C ARG A 47 14.20 -23.58 -0.74
N GLN A 48 14.64 -22.72 -1.66
CA GLN A 48 16.08 -22.40 -1.76
C GLN A 48 16.48 -21.50 -0.58
N PRO A 49 17.58 -21.79 0.14
CA PRO A 49 18.16 -20.79 1.04
C PRO A 49 18.48 -19.55 0.20
N ALA A 50 18.17 -18.36 0.72
CA ALA A 50 18.64 -17.13 0.09
C ALA A 50 20.16 -17.25 -0.02
N SER A 51 20.68 -17.32 -1.25
CA SER A 51 22.12 -17.34 -1.49
C SER A 51 22.71 -16.10 -0.82
N GLN A 52 23.53 -16.33 0.20
CA GLN A 52 24.25 -15.28 0.90
C GLN A 52 25.48 -14.98 0.07
N ASP A 53 25.46 -13.85 -0.64
CA ASP A 53 26.65 -13.15 -1.13
C ASP A 53 26.76 -11.82 -0.38
#